data_AF-A0A519VT37-F1
#
_entry.id   AF-A0A519VT37-F1
#
_cell.length_a   1.000
_cell.length_b   1.000
_cell.length_c   1.000
_cell.angle_alpha   90.00
_cell.angle_beta   90.00
_cell.angle_gamma   90.00
#
_symmetry.space_group_name_H-M   'P 1'
#
loop_
_entity.id
_entity.type
_entity.pdbx_description
1 polymer ?
#
loop_
_entity_poly.entity_id
_entity_poly.type
_entity_poly.pdbx_seq_one_letter_code
_entity_poly.pdbx_strand_id
1 'polypeptide(L)'
;ADPLHNLIFSVHAYWPTNGPFGNYSDAKITADFSALKQSGLPIVIGELAIADIQNGLVYNINYRLLMRLSKENDFGYTAWWWGFHNNAGANNQLSMTPDGLFTGLQNGGKVIASDDANSIKNTSKKACL
;
A
#
# COMPACT_ATOMS: atom_id res chain seq x y z
N ALA A 1 -22.59 -11.16 12.65
CA ALA A 1 -22.69 -9.76 12.21
C ALA A 1 -22.37 -8.86 13.40
N ASP A 2 -21.71 -7.73 13.18
CA ASP A 2 -21.34 -6.77 14.24
C ASP A 2 -22.55 -5.89 14.61
N PRO A 3 -23.16 -6.07 15.80
CA PRO A 3 -24.35 -5.32 16.21
C PRO A 3 -24.06 -3.84 16.51
N LEU A 4 -22.78 -3.47 16.67
CA LEU A 4 -22.39 -2.09 16.94
C LEU A 4 -22.11 -1.29 15.66
N HIS A 5 -22.10 -1.96 14.50
CA HIS A 5 -21.76 -1.34 13.20
C HIS A 5 -20.42 -0.59 13.23
N ASN A 6 -19.43 -1.13 13.93
CA ASN A 6 -18.11 -0.56 14.16
C ASN A 6 -16.98 -1.47 13.67
N LEU A 7 -17.17 -2.03 12.48
CA LEU A 7 -16.20 -2.90 11.80
C LEU A 7 -15.58 -2.14 10.64
N ILE A 8 -14.24 -2.17 10.53
CA ILE A 8 -13.48 -1.70 9.36
C ILE A 8 -12.87 -2.91 8.66
N PHE A 9 -12.91 -2.94 7.34
CA PHE A 9 -12.29 -3.99 6.53
C PHE A 9 -10.94 -3.55 5.99
N SER A 10 -9.97 -4.45 6.00
CA SER A 10 -8.62 -4.22 5.49
C SER A 10 -8.39 -5.00 4.20
N VAL A 11 -7.94 -4.31 3.15
CA VAL A 11 -7.50 -4.91 1.89
C VAL A 11 -5.98 -4.88 1.80
N HIS A 12 -5.37 -6.04 1.55
CA HIS A 12 -3.92 -6.16 1.34
C HIS A 12 -3.69 -6.27 -0.17
N ALA A 13 -3.31 -5.16 -0.80
CA ALA A 13 -3.36 -4.98 -2.24
C ALA A 13 -2.08 -5.49 -2.95
N TYR A 14 -1.73 -6.76 -2.72
CA TYR A 14 -0.68 -7.47 -3.47
C TYR A 14 -1.20 -7.82 -4.88
N TRP A 15 -1.37 -6.80 -5.70
CA TRP A 15 -1.97 -6.89 -7.03
C TRP A 15 -0.92 -6.59 -8.09
N PRO A 16 -0.03 -7.54 -8.38
CA PRO A 16 1.06 -7.28 -9.30
C PRO A 16 0.56 -7.21 -10.74
N THR A 17 1.28 -6.44 -11.57
CA THR A 17 0.97 -6.28 -13.00
C THR A 17 1.23 -7.55 -13.82
N ASN A 18 1.89 -8.54 -13.23
CA ASN A 18 2.21 -9.84 -13.82
C ASN A 18 2.61 -10.85 -12.73
N GLY A 19 2.64 -12.14 -13.06
CA GLY A 19 3.06 -13.21 -12.16
C GLY A 19 2.10 -14.39 -12.13
N PRO A 20 2.53 -15.52 -11.54
CA PRO A 20 1.72 -16.74 -11.47
C PRO A 20 0.45 -16.58 -10.63
N PHE A 21 0.45 -15.68 -9.64
CA PHE A 21 -0.68 -15.46 -8.74
C PHE A 21 -1.34 -14.08 -8.89
N GLY A 22 -1.05 -13.33 -9.97
CA GLY A 22 -1.67 -12.04 -10.21
C GLY A 22 -1.29 -11.42 -11.55
N ASN A 23 -2.28 -10.80 -12.20
CA ASN A 23 -2.07 -10.01 -13.42
C ASN A 23 -3.11 -8.90 -13.45
N TYR A 24 -2.86 -7.86 -12.67
CA TYR A 24 -3.79 -6.76 -12.45
C TYR A 24 -3.44 -5.59 -13.36
N SER A 25 -4.30 -5.34 -14.35
CA SER A 25 -4.21 -4.13 -15.15
C SER A 25 -4.70 -2.92 -14.35
N ASP A 26 -4.23 -1.73 -14.72
CA ASP A 26 -4.69 -0.47 -14.12
C ASP A 26 -6.22 -0.31 -14.19
N ALA A 27 -6.84 -0.79 -15.27
CA ALA A 27 -8.29 -0.79 -15.43
C ALA A 27 -8.99 -1.70 -14.41
N LYS A 28 -8.44 -2.89 -14.17
CA LYS A 28 -8.96 -3.80 -13.13
C LYS A 28 -8.79 -3.21 -11.74
N ILE A 29 -7.62 -2.65 -11.41
CA ILE A 29 -7.38 -2.00 -10.11
C ILE A 29 -8.37 -0.85 -9.91
N THR A 30 -8.58 -0.02 -10.93
CA THR A 30 -9.53 1.11 -10.86
C THR A 30 -10.97 0.62 -10.66
N ALA A 31 -11.38 -0.44 -11.36
CA ALA A 31 -12.69 -1.04 -11.19
C ALA A 31 -12.88 -1.64 -9.80
N ASP A 32 -11.87 -2.33 -9.26
CA ASP A 32 -11.90 -2.91 -7.92
C ASP A 32 -12.04 -1.82 -6.83
N PHE A 33 -11.31 -0.69 -6.94
CA PHE A 33 -11.48 0.47 -6.04
C PHE A 33 -12.89 1.09 -6.14
N SER A 34 -13.42 1.20 -7.35
CA SER A 34 -14.78 1.71 -7.57
C SER A 34 -15.83 0.79 -6.94
N ALA A 35 -15.68 -0.52 -7.07
CA ALA A 35 -16.55 -1.51 -6.43
C ALA A 35 -16.46 -1.45 -4.90
N LEU A 36 -15.25 -1.32 -4.35
CA LEU A 36 -15.04 -1.12 -2.91
C LEU A 36 -15.75 0.14 -2.41
N LYS A 37 -15.64 1.27 -3.12
CA LYS A 37 -16.33 2.52 -2.73
C LYS A 37 -17.85 2.38 -2.81
N GLN A 38 -18.36 1.74 -3.86
CA GLN A 38 -19.79 1.52 -4.07
C GLN A 38 -20.41 0.55 -3.05
N SER A 39 -19.61 -0.32 -2.42
CA SER A 39 -20.10 -1.22 -1.38
C SER A 39 -20.65 -0.50 -0.14
N GLY A 40 -20.25 0.77 0.07
CA GLY A 40 -20.60 1.53 1.27
C GLY A 40 -19.93 1.02 2.55
N LEU A 41 -19.02 0.04 2.46
CA LEU A 41 -18.29 -0.47 3.61
C LEU A 41 -17.12 0.44 3.97
N PRO A 42 -16.76 0.56 5.26
CA PRO A 42 -15.54 1.24 5.68
C PRO A 42 -14.31 0.38 5.34
N ILE A 43 -13.55 0.82 4.35
CA ILE A 43 -12.35 0.13 3.84
C ILE A 43 -11.08 0.91 4.16
N VAL A 44 -10.02 0.19 4.52
CA VAL A 44 -8.62 0.67 4.51
C VAL A 44 -7.78 -0.26 3.63
N ILE A 45 -6.81 0.31 2.91
CA ILE A 45 -5.76 -0.48 2.25
C ILE A 45 -4.69 -0.79 3.29
N GLY A 46 -4.89 -1.85 4.06
CA GLY A 46 -4.04 -2.18 5.20
C GLY A 46 -2.62 -2.63 4.83
N GLU A 47 -2.41 -3.06 3.59
CA GLU A 47 -1.06 -3.23 3.05
C GLU A 47 -0.99 -2.71 1.62
N LEU A 48 -0.16 -1.69 1.43
CA LEU A 48 0.27 -1.15 0.14
C LEU A 48 1.77 -1.41 -0.01
N ALA A 49 2.13 -2.37 -0.84
CA ALA A 49 3.52 -2.78 -1.08
C ALA A 49 4.03 -2.26 -2.43
N ILE A 50 5.36 -2.11 -2.55
CA ILE A 50 6.00 -1.71 -3.81
C ILE A 50 6.05 -2.84 -4.85
N ALA A 51 5.95 -4.08 -4.39
CA ALA A 51 5.98 -5.29 -5.19
C ALA A 51 5.33 -6.45 -4.41
N ASP A 52 5.15 -7.58 -5.08
CA ASP A 52 4.81 -8.87 -4.51
C ASP A 52 5.99 -9.84 -4.68
N ILE A 53 6.22 -10.73 -3.71
CA ILE A 53 7.28 -11.74 -3.77
C ILE A 53 6.62 -13.12 -3.87
N GLN A 54 6.67 -13.71 -5.06
CA GLN A 54 6.08 -15.02 -5.34
C GLN A 54 7.21 -15.99 -5.69
N ASN A 55 7.37 -17.07 -4.91
CA ASN A 55 8.41 -18.09 -5.12
C ASN A 55 9.83 -17.50 -5.24
N GLY A 56 10.13 -16.45 -4.47
CA GLY A 56 11.44 -15.77 -4.50
C GLY A 56 11.65 -14.80 -5.67
N LEU A 57 10.66 -14.63 -6.56
CA LEU A 57 10.67 -13.67 -7.64
C LEU A 57 9.86 -12.43 -7.28
N VAL A 58 10.35 -11.27 -7.71
CA VAL A 58 9.72 -9.96 -7.45
C VAL A 58 8.82 -9.59 -8.62
N TYR A 59 7.56 -9.28 -8.33
CA TYR A 59 6.56 -8.83 -9.29
C TYR A 59 6.09 -7.42 -8.93
N ASN A 60 6.18 -6.51 -9.89
CA ASN A 60 5.89 -5.09 -9.63
C ASN A 60 4.40 -4.87 -9.37
N ILE A 61 4.10 -4.00 -8.40
CA ILE A 61 2.76 -3.48 -8.15
C ILE A 61 2.74 -2.01 -8.62
N ASN A 62 1.63 -1.57 -9.23
CA ASN A 62 1.44 -0.15 -9.54
C ASN A 62 1.04 0.65 -8.28
N TYR A 63 1.96 0.75 -7.32
CA TYR A 63 1.69 1.37 -6.02
C TYR A 63 1.34 2.87 -6.12
N ARG A 64 1.80 3.57 -7.18
CA ARG A 64 1.39 4.96 -7.44
C ARG A 64 -0.09 5.06 -7.79
N LEU A 65 -0.59 4.14 -8.63
CA LEU A 65 -2.02 4.05 -8.92
C LEU A 65 -2.82 3.74 -7.64
N LEU A 66 -2.34 2.81 -6.81
CA LEU A 66 -3.00 2.49 -5.53
C LEU A 66 -3.06 3.71 -4.59
N MET A 67 -1.98 4.47 -4.43
CA MET A 67 -1.98 5.70 -3.62
C MET A 67 -2.95 6.75 -4.17
N ARG A 68 -2.94 6.97 -5.50
CA ARG A 68 -3.86 7.91 -6.17
C ARG A 68 -5.31 7.51 -5.98
N LEU A 69 -5.66 6.25 -6.25
CA LEU A 69 -7.03 5.75 -6.10
C LEU A 69 -7.48 5.75 -4.64
N SER A 70 -6.58 5.49 -3.70
CA SER A 70 -6.87 5.60 -2.26
C SER A 70 -7.26 7.04 -1.92
N LYS A 71 -6.52 8.03 -2.44
CA LYS A 71 -6.84 9.44 -2.26
C LYS A 71 -8.17 9.84 -2.93
N GLU A 72 -8.41 9.40 -4.16
CA GLU A 72 -9.62 9.70 -4.95
C GLU A 72 -10.89 9.08 -4.33
N ASN A 73 -10.77 7.95 -3.63
CA ASN A 73 -11.91 7.23 -3.03
C ASN A 73 -12.03 7.42 -1.51
N ASP A 74 -11.21 8.27 -0.90
CA ASP A 74 -11.13 8.49 0.55
C ASP A 74 -10.81 7.22 1.37
N PHE A 75 -9.94 6.35 0.84
CA PHE A 75 -9.40 5.23 1.59
C PHE A 75 -8.06 5.60 2.24
N GLY A 76 -7.92 5.25 3.52
CA GLY A 76 -6.60 5.23 4.15
C GLY A 76 -5.74 4.11 3.57
N TYR A 77 -4.42 4.25 3.66
CA TYR A 77 -3.49 3.17 3.35
C TYR A 77 -2.35 3.09 4.39
N THR A 78 -1.81 1.89 4.55
CA THR A 78 -0.60 1.63 5.34
C THR A 78 0.43 0.91 4.47
N ALA A 79 1.62 1.51 4.38
CA ALA A 79 2.68 1.01 3.52
C ALA A 79 3.33 -0.25 4.12
N TRP A 80 3.54 -1.26 3.27
CA TRP A 80 4.31 -2.45 3.59
C TRP A 80 5.68 -2.41 2.89
N TRP A 81 6.80 -2.32 3.61
CA TRP A 81 6.91 -2.09 5.06
C TRP A 81 8.21 -1.35 5.39
N TRP A 82 8.33 -0.82 6.60
CA TRP A 82 9.39 0.14 6.95
C TRP A 82 10.81 -0.35 6.66
N GLY A 83 11.20 -1.51 7.20
CA GLY A 83 12.58 -1.98 7.26
C GLY A 83 13.14 -1.91 8.68
N PHE A 84 14.16 -2.72 8.98
CA PHE A 84 14.77 -2.84 10.30
C PHE A 84 16.22 -2.35 10.29
N HIS A 85 16.58 -1.60 11.34
CA HIS A 85 17.96 -1.20 11.60
C HIS A 85 18.78 -2.35 12.23
N ASN A 86 18.28 -2.94 13.31
CA ASN A 86 18.98 -3.95 14.11
C ASN A 86 18.75 -5.40 13.64
N ASN A 87 18.10 -5.59 12.48
CA ASN A 87 17.83 -6.91 11.91
C ASN A 87 17.86 -6.84 10.39
N ALA A 88 19.02 -6.48 9.83
CA ALA A 88 19.19 -6.30 8.38
C ALA A 88 18.81 -7.54 7.56
N GLY A 89 18.96 -8.76 8.11
CA GLY A 89 18.58 -10.00 7.45
C GLY A 89 17.06 -10.18 7.26
N ALA A 90 16.24 -9.41 7.98
CA ALA A 90 14.80 -9.39 7.78
C ALA A 90 14.36 -8.36 6.72
N ASN A 91 15.26 -7.49 6.25
CA ASN A 91 14.96 -6.58 5.16
C ASN A 91 14.92 -7.33 3.82
N ASN A 92 14.02 -6.91 2.95
CA ASN A 92 13.87 -7.47 1.61
C ASN A 92 13.51 -6.36 0.62
N GLN A 93 13.18 -6.76 -0.61
CA GLN A 93 12.84 -5.84 -1.69
C GLN A 93 11.57 -5.03 -1.44
N LEU A 94 10.77 -5.37 -0.42
CA LEU A 94 9.59 -4.60 0.01
C LEU A 94 9.92 -3.57 1.09
N SER A 95 11.10 -3.64 1.71
CA SER A 95 11.52 -2.70 2.75
C SER A 95 11.70 -1.30 2.15
N MET A 96 11.03 -0.31 2.73
CA MET A 96 11.10 1.09 2.29
C MET A 96 12.48 1.70 2.55
N THR A 97 13.13 1.27 3.63
CA THR A 97 14.50 1.64 3.97
C THR A 97 15.31 0.39 4.38
N PRO A 98 16.52 0.18 3.83
CA PRO A 98 17.34 -0.98 4.13
C PRO A 98 18.05 -0.88 5.49
N ASP A 99 18.08 0.31 6.10
CA ASP A 99 18.75 0.58 7.37
C ASP A 99 17.77 0.93 8.50
N GLY A 100 16.45 0.89 8.23
CA GLY A 100 15.41 1.24 9.20
C GLY A 100 15.36 2.73 9.57
N LEU A 101 16.11 3.60 8.88
CA LEU A 101 16.16 5.04 9.13
C LEU A 101 15.42 5.81 8.02
N PHE A 102 14.86 6.96 8.39
CA PHE A 102 14.21 7.87 7.44
C PHE A 102 15.18 8.37 6.36
N THR A 103 16.43 8.63 6.72
CA THR A 103 17.49 9.04 5.78
C THR A 103 17.86 7.94 4.78
N GLY A 104 17.59 6.68 5.12
CA GLY A 104 17.80 5.51 4.25
C GLY A 104 16.63 5.21 3.31
N LEU A 105 15.54 5.99 3.35
CA LEU A 105 14.45 5.84 2.40
C LEU A 105 14.94 5.95 0.95
N GLN A 106 14.60 4.94 0.15
CA GLN A 106 15.05 4.84 -1.23
C GLN A 106 13.95 4.28 -2.13
N ASN A 107 14.10 4.47 -3.44
CA ASN A 107 13.24 3.90 -4.48
C ASN A 107 11.74 4.08 -4.18
N GLY A 108 10.93 3.02 -4.33
CA GLY A 108 9.49 3.06 -4.05
C GLY A 108 9.16 3.45 -2.61
N GLY A 109 10.01 3.10 -1.64
CA GLY A 109 9.85 3.52 -0.25
C GLY A 109 9.88 5.03 -0.08
N LYS A 110 10.83 5.71 -0.73
CA LYS A 110 10.91 7.18 -0.71
C LYS A 110 9.73 7.83 -1.44
N VAL A 111 9.27 7.22 -2.54
CA VAL A 111 8.09 7.69 -3.28
C VAL A 111 6.83 7.64 -2.42
N ILE A 112 6.58 6.52 -1.74
CA ILE A 112 5.43 6.34 -0.85
C ILE A 112 5.53 7.27 0.37
N ALA A 113 6.73 7.43 0.92
CA ALA A 113 6.94 8.25 2.12
C ALA A 113 6.82 9.75 1.84
N SER A 114 7.43 10.28 0.77
CA SER A 114 7.60 11.72 0.59
C SER A 114 7.45 12.30 -0.82
N ASP A 115 7.79 11.55 -1.87
CA ASP A 115 8.01 12.18 -3.17
C ASP A 115 6.75 12.25 -4.05
N ASP A 116 5.81 11.30 -3.91
CA ASP A 116 4.55 11.32 -4.67
C ASP A 116 3.57 12.39 -4.13
N ALA A 117 2.75 12.97 -5.00
CA ALA A 117 1.68 13.88 -4.58
C ALA A 117 0.69 13.22 -3.60
N ASN A 118 0.53 11.90 -3.69
CA ASN A 118 -0.32 11.09 -2.82
C ASN A 118 0.45 10.39 -1.69
N SER A 119 1.71 10.77 -1.46
CA SER A 119 2.56 10.20 -0.41
C SER A 119 2.06 10.51 1.00
N ILE A 120 2.60 9.78 1.98
CA ILE A 120 2.29 9.97 3.41
C ILE A 120 2.57 11.42 3.82
N LYS A 121 3.75 11.96 3.49
CA LYS A 121 4.12 13.36 3.82
C LYS A 121 3.13 14.38 3.28
N ASN A 122 2.61 14.16 2.05
CA ASN A 122 1.82 15.14 1.35
C ASN A 122 0.31 15.04 1.64
N THR A 123 -0.16 13.91 2.17
CA THR A 123 -1.60 13.65 2.36
C THR A 123 -2.01 13.30 3.78
N SER A 124 -1.09 12.82 4.62
CA SER A 124 -1.41 12.43 5.99
C SER A 124 -1.79 13.63 6.85
N LYS A 125 -2.88 13.48 7.59
CA LYS A 125 -3.35 14.44 8.59
C LYS A 125 -3.37 13.73 9.94
N LYS A 126 -2.92 14.43 10.98
CA LYS A 126 -3.08 13.95 12.35
C LYS A 126 -4.57 13.79 12.64
N ALA A 127 -4.94 12.74 13.35
CA ALA A 127 -6.30 12.60 13.85
C ALA A 127 -6.65 13.85 14.68
N CYS A 128 -7.77 14.49 14.36
CA CYS A 128 -8.32 15.52 15.22
C CYS A 128 -8.86 14.82 16.48
N LEU A 129 -8.39 15.23 17.65
CA LEU A 129 -8.93 14.83 18.94
C LEU A 129 -10.11 15.73 19.32
#